data_AF-A4I5I3-F1
#
_entry.id   AF-A4I5I3-F1
#
_cell.length_a   1.000
_cell.length_b   1.000
_cell.length_c   1.000
_cell.angle_alpha   90.00
_cell.angle_beta   90.00
_cell.angle_gamma   90.00
#
_symmetry.space_group_name_H-M   'P 1'
#
loop_
_entity.id
_entity.type
_entity.pdbx_description
1 polymer ?
#
loop_
_entity_poly.entity_id
_entity_poly.type
_entity_poly.pdbx_seq_one_letter_code
_entity_poly.pdbx_strand_id
1 'polypeptide(L)'
;MASPESPQTSLPSEEKYPSVHLLLLITGSVAAIKTGLLLDQLSTERCNIRIAATKAAFHFLRRAQPSKTGIPFQSIITDEQEWSEWQAMNDAVVHIELRRWADLVVIAPLNANTLAKVATGLCDNLVSSVMRAWEVKQKPVILCPAMNTAMWTHPITAKQLNQLAEWYCDPDARSCTSCTNMIKTSFPVGDSCASPSRAVVKESAETNGREAEDSATTAINTSSSSAAVTAGAVAAATARGPPLPVTLRESMYQVVGPESKRLACGDIGIGGMASVEEIALHIRHTMKLIRDEKRRCFQEAPVRREAEAGGTQPVAHPPQETH
;
A
#
# COMPACT_ATOMS: atom_id res chain seq x y z
N MET A 1 -9.41 32.72 -42.11
CA MET A 1 -9.66 32.64 -40.65
C MET A 1 -8.87 31.47 -40.11
N ALA A 2 -7.63 31.72 -39.67
CA ALA A 2 -6.79 30.69 -39.06
C ALA A 2 -6.89 30.83 -37.54
N SER A 3 -7.47 29.85 -36.88
CA SER A 3 -7.60 29.78 -35.42
C SER A 3 -6.23 29.55 -34.77
N PRO A 4 -5.98 30.06 -33.56
CA PRO A 4 -4.66 30.01 -32.93
C PRO A 4 -4.38 28.61 -32.36
N GLU A 5 -3.18 28.10 -32.60
CA GLU A 5 -2.65 26.89 -31.97
C GLU A 5 -2.55 27.07 -30.45
N SER A 6 -3.15 26.14 -29.72
CA SER A 6 -2.95 25.99 -28.27
C SER A 6 -1.52 25.55 -27.98
N PRO A 7 -0.86 26.04 -26.91
CA PRO A 7 0.51 25.66 -26.60
C PRO A 7 0.57 24.20 -26.15
N GLN A 8 0.98 23.30 -27.06
CA GLN A 8 1.41 21.96 -26.68
C GLN A 8 2.68 22.11 -25.84
N THR A 9 2.53 21.97 -24.53
CA THR A 9 3.67 21.93 -23.60
C THR A 9 4.38 20.61 -23.86
N SER A 10 5.43 20.65 -24.69
CA SER A 10 6.23 19.47 -25.02
C SER A 10 6.88 18.92 -23.74
N LEU A 11 6.72 17.62 -23.50
CA LEU A 11 7.35 16.95 -22.38
C LEU A 11 8.88 17.06 -22.52
N PRO A 12 9.63 17.26 -21.42
CA PRO A 12 11.09 17.27 -21.44
C PRO A 12 11.67 16.01 -22.12
N SER A 13 12.88 16.06 -22.69
CA SER A 13 13.53 14.87 -23.31
C SER A 13 13.70 13.70 -22.32
N GLU A 14 13.70 12.44 -22.81
CA GLU A 14 13.96 11.21 -22.00
C GLU A 14 15.25 11.37 -21.16
N GLU A 15 16.29 11.94 -21.76
CA GLU A 15 17.58 12.20 -21.10
C GLU A 15 17.44 13.12 -19.88
N LYS A 16 16.49 14.06 -19.92
CA LYS A 16 16.27 15.01 -18.82
C LYS A 16 15.35 14.42 -17.75
N TYR A 17 14.41 13.57 -18.12
CA TYR A 17 13.45 12.98 -17.19
C TYR A 17 13.19 11.51 -17.56
N PRO A 18 13.91 10.56 -16.95
CA PRO A 18 13.70 9.15 -17.25
C PRO A 18 12.28 8.74 -16.90
N SER A 19 11.67 7.91 -17.74
CA SER A 19 10.35 7.36 -17.43
C SER A 19 10.40 6.46 -16.19
N VAL A 20 9.31 6.48 -15.43
CA VAL A 20 9.10 5.59 -14.27
C VAL A 20 8.01 4.61 -14.62
N HIS A 21 8.26 3.32 -14.36
CA HIS A 21 7.32 2.24 -14.57
C HIS A 21 6.55 1.98 -13.27
N LEU A 22 5.27 2.36 -13.27
CA LEU A 22 4.35 2.17 -12.16
C LEU A 22 3.49 0.92 -12.40
N LEU A 23 3.55 -0.02 -11.46
CA LEU A 23 2.63 -1.15 -11.42
C LEU A 23 1.50 -0.88 -10.42
N LEU A 24 0.28 -0.73 -10.92
CA LEU A 24 -0.91 -0.54 -10.12
C LEU A 24 -1.63 -1.89 -9.92
N LEU A 25 -1.66 -2.36 -8.67
CA LEU A 25 -2.36 -3.59 -8.28
C LEU A 25 -3.72 -3.25 -7.66
N ILE A 26 -4.77 -3.89 -8.15
CA ILE A 26 -6.16 -3.60 -7.75
C ILE A 26 -6.78 -4.83 -7.08
N THR A 27 -7.28 -4.65 -5.85
CA THR A 27 -7.89 -5.75 -5.08
C THR A 27 -9.40 -5.58 -4.93
N GLY A 28 -10.08 -6.64 -4.49
CA GLY A 28 -11.53 -6.68 -4.29
C GLY A 28 -12.02 -5.81 -3.12
N SER A 29 -12.16 -4.51 -3.35
CA SER A 29 -12.83 -3.56 -2.46
C SER A 29 -13.69 -2.61 -3.28
N VAL A 30 -14.79 -2.11 -2.71
CA VAL A 30 -15.73 -1.19 -3.38
C VAL A 30 -14.99 0.04 -3.92
N ALA A 31 -13.91 0.46 -3.26
CA ALA A 31 -13.08 1.59 -3.69
C ALA A 31 -12.43 1.42 -5.09
N ALA A 32 -12.37 0.20 -5.65
CA ALA A 32 -11.87 -0.03 -7.00
C ALA A 32 -12.71 0.65 -8.10
N ILE A 33 -13.94 1.10 -7.81
CA ILE A 33 -14.70 1.97 -8.72
C ILE A 33 -13.98 3.31 -9.01
N LYS A 34 -13.04 3.72 -8.15
CA LYS A 34 -12.28 4.98 -8.26
C LYS A 34 -10.98 4.84 -9.06
N THR A 35 -10.65 3.66 -9.60
CA THR A 35 -9.40 3.45 -10.35
C THR A 35 -9.27 4.43 -11.52
N GLY A 36 -10.35 4.70 -12.27
CA GLY A 36 -10.30 5.68 -13.37
C GLY A 36 -9.96 7.09 -12.92
N LEU A 37 -10.50 7.51 -11.79
CA LEU A 37 -10.19 8.82 -11.20
C LEU A 37 -8.72 8.91 -10.78
N LEU A 38 -8.15 7.83 -10.22
CA LEU A 38 -6.73 7.80 -9.88
C LEU A 38 -5.84 7.89 -11.12
N LEU A 39 -6.19 7.19 -12.21
CA LEU A 39 -5.45 7.26 -13.47
C LEU A 39 -5.51 8.65 -14.09
N ASP A 40 -6.67 9.32 -14.01
CA ASP A 40 -6.81 10.72 -14.43
C ASP A 40 -5.91 11.68 -13.63
N GLN A 41 -5.70 11.43 -12.33
CA GLN A 41 -4.77 12.22 -11.52
C GLN A 41 -3.29 12.04 -11.94
N LEU A 42 -2.97 10.93 -12.61
CA LEU A 42 -1.61 10.59 -13.05
C LEU A 42 -1.39 10.83 -14.55
N SER A 43 -2.41 11.22 -15.31
CA SER A 43 -2.32 11.33 -16.77
C SER A 43 -1.37 12.42 -17.27
N THR A 44 -1.07 13.41 -16.43
CA THR A 44 -0.11 14.48 -16.73
C THR A 44 1.34 14.10 -16.38
N GLU A 45 1.55 12.96 -15.73
CA GLU A 45 2.86 12.51 -15.29
C GLU A 45 3.54 11.68 -16.38
N ARG A 46 4.84 11.90 -16.56
CA ARG A 46 5.66 11.04 -17.43
C ARG A 46 5.94 9.70 -16.74
N CYS A 47 4.95 8.81 -16.75
CA CYS A 47 5.05 7.47 -16.19
C CYS A 47 4.36 6.46 -17.11
N ASN A 48 4.93 5.26 -17.18
CA ASN A 48 4.30 4.13 -17.84
C ASN A 48 3.54 3.34 -16.78
N ILE A 49 2.24 3.13 -16.97
CA ILE A 49 1.41 2.43 -16.00
C ILE A 49 0.99 1.08 -16.57
N ARG A 50 1.25 0.00 -15.82
CA ARG A 50 0.60 -1.30 -16.02
C ARG A 50 -0.30 -1.59 -14.85
N ILE A 51 -1.41 -2.27 -15.12
CA ILE A 51 -2.42 -2.56 -14.12
C ILE A 51 -2.60 -4.07 -14.06
N ALA A 52 -2.59 -4.63 -12.85
CA ALA A 52 -3.00 -6.01 -12.62
C ALA A 52 -4.08 -6.05 -11.53
N ALA A 53 -5.05 -6.95 -11.67
CA ALA A 53 -6.21 -6.96 -10.78
C ALA A 53 -6.60 -8.37 -10.35
N THR A 54 -6.94 -8.53 -9.07
CA THR A 54 -7.51 -9.79 -8.56
C THR A 54 -8.86 -10.07 -9.22
N LYS A 55 -9.26 -11.34 -9.36
CA LYS A 55 -10.61 -11.73 -9.79
C LYS A 55 -11.73 -10.98 -9.05
N ALA A 56 -11.58 -10.79 -7.74
CA ALA A 56 -12.57 -10.08 -6.91
C ALA A 56 -12.69 -8.57 -7.25
N ALA A 57 -11.63 -7.93 -7.74
CA ALA A 57 -11.65 -6.52 -8.13
C ALA A 57 -12.59 -6.26 -9.32
N PHE A 58 -12.75 -7.25 -10.22
CA PHE A 58 -13.63 -7.14 -11.39
C PHE A 58 -15.12 -6.98 -11.06
N HIS A 59 -15.56 -7.35 -9.85
CA HIS A 59 -16.92 -7.03 -9.38
C HIS A 59 -17.19 -5.53 -9.28
N PHE A 60 -16.14 -4.73 -9.07
CA PHE A 60 -16.23 -3.27 -8.89
C PHE A 60 -15.68 -2.51 -10.09
N LEU A 61 -14.58 -2.99 -10.69
CA LEU A 61 -13.95 -2.37 -11.85
C LEU A 61 -14.92 -2.24 -13.04
N ARG A 62 -15.80 -3.22 -13.26
CA ARG A 62 -16.83 -3.16 -14.32
C ARG A 62 -17.82 -2.00 -14.15
N ARG A 63 -17.92 -1.44 -12.95
CA ARG A 63 -18.75 -0.28 -12.61
C ARG A 63 -17.92 0.99 -12.38
N ALA A 64 -16.61 0.92 -12.58
CA ALA A 64 -15.73 2.08 -12.46
C ALA A 64 -16.05 3.08 -13.57
N GLN A 65 -15.91 4.36 -13.24
CA GLN A 65 -15.97 5.41 -14.26
C GLN A 65 -14.78 5.23 -15.22
N PRO A 66 -14.98 5.24 -16.54
CA PRO A 66 -13.87 5.32 -17.49
C PRO A 66 -13.04 6.56 -17.18
N SER A 67 -11.71 6.45 -17.17
CA SER A 67 -10.83 7.61 -17.10
C SER A 67 -11.05 8.49 -18.34
N LYS A 68 -10.78 9.79 -18.25
CA LYS A 68 -10.84 10.72 -19.40
C LYS A 68 -9.92 10.29 -20.54
N THR A 69 -8.83 9.60 -20.22
CA THR A 69 -7.89 9.00 -21.17
C THR A 69 -8.29 7.61 -21.66
N GLY A 70 -9.37 7.03 -21.12
CA GLY A 70 -9.74 5.63 -21.27
C GLY A 70 -8.89 4.71 -20.40
N ILE A 71 -9.53 3.87 -19.59
CA ILE A 71 -8.89 2.68 -19.05
C ILE A 71 -9.24 1.57 -20.02
N PRO A 72 -8.32 1.13 -20.90
CA PRO A 72 -8.61 -0.05 -21.70
C PRO A 72 -8.66 -1.24 -20.75
N PHE A 73 -9.86 -1.67 -20.33
CA PHE A 73 -10.01 -2.82 -19.41
C PHE A 73 -9.32 -4.08 -19.94
N GLN A 74 -9.21 -4.21 -21.26
CA GLN A 74 -8.48 -5.27 -21.95
C GLN A 74 -6.97 -5.24 -21.70
N SER A 75 -6.41 -4.13 -21.19
CA SER A 75 -5.01 -4.03 -20.79
C SER A 75 -4.77 -4.35 -19.31
N ILE A 76 -5.83 -4.54 -18.52
CA ILE A 76 -5.70 -4.94 -17.12
C ILE A 76 -5.34 -6.41 -17.06
N ILE A 77 -4.17 -6.69 -16.49
CA ILE A 77 -3.61 -8.03 -16.46
C ILE A 77 -4.32 -8.89 -15.42
N THR A 78 -4.77 -10.06 -15.83
CA THR A 78 -5.55 -10.99 -14.99
C THR A 78 -4.77 -12.27 -14.67
N ASP A 79 -5.29 -13.04 -13.70
CA ASP A 79 -4.73 -14.34 -13.32
C ASP A 79 -4.69 -15.30 -14.52
N GLU A 80 -5.63 -15.21 -15.45
CA GLU A 80 -5.67 -16.05 -16.65
C GLU A 80 -4.49 -15.79 -17.61
N GLN A 81 -3.97 -14.56 -17.65
CA GLN A 81 -2.83 -14.23 -18.52
C GLN A 81 -1.54 -14.90 -18.07
N GLU A 82 -1.40 -15.18 -16.78
CA GLU A 82 -0.27 -15.91 -16.21
C GLU A 82 -0.10 -17.29 -16.85
N TRP A 83 -1.22 -17.92 -17.22
CA TRP A 83 -1.26 -19.26 -17.82
C TRP A 83 -1.38 -19.25 -19.34
N SER A 84 -1.90 -18.17 -19.94
CA SER A 84 -1.93 -18.06 -21.40
C SER A 84 -0.57 -17.73 -21.99
N GLU A 85 0.24 -16.92 -21.29
CA GLU A 85 1.58 -16.53 -21.75
C GLU A 85 2.65 -17.60 -21.51
N TRP A 86 2.42 -18.51 -20.56
CA TRP A 86 3.34 -19.60 -20.26
C TRP A 86 2.85 -20.91 -20.90
N GLN A 87 3.51 -21.36 -21.97
CA GLN A 87 3.18 -22.61 -22.68
C GLN A 87 4.30 -23.65 -22.56
N ALA A 88 5.55 -23.20 -22.49
CA ALA A 88 6.72 -24.04 -22.43
C ALA A 88 7.78 -23.49 -21.46
N MET A 89 8.74 -24.35 -21.12
CA MET A 89 9.92 -23.95 -20.37
C MET A 89 10.65 -22.83 -21.14
N ASN A 90 11.04 -21.77 -20.42
CA ASN A 90 11.64 -20.51 -20.91
C ASN A 90 10.65 -19.43 -21.40
N ASP A 91 9.34 -19.69 -21.41
CA ASP A 91 8.38 -18.62 -21.64
C ASP A 91 8.35 -17.62 -20.48
N ALA A 92 7.91 -16.40 -20.79
CA ALA A 92 7.81 -15.33 -19.81
C ALA A 92 6.82 -15.71 -18.70
N VAL A 93 7.28 -15.60 -17.45
CA VAL A 93 6.41 -15.75 -16.28
C VAL A 93 5.89 -14.36 -15.91
N VAL A 94 4.60 -14.11 -16.16
CA VAL A 94 3.99 -12.77 -16.11
C VAL A 94 4.30 -12.01 -14.81
N HIS A 95 4.13 -12.63 -13.63
CA HIS A 95 4.41 -11.94 -12.37
C HIS A 95 5.89 -11.56 -12.18
N ILE A 96 6.82 -12.35 -12.73
CA ILE A 96 8.27 -12.05 -12.71
C ILE A 96 8.57 -10.90 -13.67
N GLU A 97 7.99 -10.90 -14.87
CA GLU A 97 8.17 -9.82 -15.84
C GLU A 97 7.59 -8.49 -15.36
N LEU A 98 6.42 -8.52 -14.71
CA LEU A 98 5.86 -7.32 -14.08
C LEU A 98 6.76 -6.78 -12.98
N ARG A 99 7.31 -7.66 -12.14
CA ARG A 99 8.25 -7.31 -11.08
C ARG A 99 9.57 -6.76 -11.64
N ARG A 100 10.07 -7.27 -12.77
CA ARG A 100 11.27 -6.76 -13.44
C ARG A 100 11.03 -5.37 -14.04
N TRP A 101 9.91 -5.23 -14.74
CA TRP A 101 9.51 -4.03 -15.45
C TRP A 101 9.23 -2.84 -14.51
N ALA A 102 8.58 -3.07 -13.37
CA ALA A 102 8.14 -2.00 -12.48
C ALA A 102 9.29 -1.42 -11.64
N ASP A 103 9.32 -0.09 -11.51
CA ASP A 103 10.18 0.62 -10.55
C ASP A 103 9.47 0.83 -9.20
N LEU A 104 8.14 0.91 -9.22
CA LEU A 104 7.26 1.21 -8.09
C LEU A 104 6.01 0.35 -8.18
N VAL A 105 5.56 -0.22 -7.06
CA VAL A 105 4.26 -0.88 -6.95
C VAL A 105 3.32 -0.12 -6.03
N VAL A 106 2.07 0.01 -6.44
CA VAL A 106 0.99 0.63 -5.67
C VAL A 106 -0.15 -0.37 -5.57
N ILE A 107 -0.66 -0.64 -4.38
CA ILE A 107 -1.90 -1.42 -4.20
C ILE A 107 -3.03 -0.48 -3.81
N ALA A 108 -3.92 -0.16 -4.76
CA ALA A 108 -5.01 0.78 -4.56
C ALA A 108 -6.29 0.34 -5.30
N PRO A 109 -7.32 -0.15 -4.59
CA PRO A 109 -7.37 -0.40 -3.14
C PRO A 109 -6.63 -1.66 -2.71
N LEU A 110 -6.19 -1.70 -1.44
CA LEU A 110 -5.78 -2.89 -0.71
C LEU A 110 -6.90 -3.36 0.24
N ASN A 111 -7.51 -4.50 -0.04
CA ASN A 111 -8.51 -5.12 0.83
C ASN A 111 -7.84 -5.96 1.94
N ALA A 112 -8.59 -6.26 3.00
CA ALA A 112 -8.08 -7.01 4.16
C ALA A 112 -7.54 -8.40 3.79
N ASN A 113 -8.17 -9.08 2.83
CA ASN A 113 -7.74 -10.41 2.39
C ASN A 113 -6.36 -10.39 1.72
N THR A 114 -6.13 -9.45 0.81
CA THR A 114 -4.83 -9.32 0.13
C THR A 114 -3.77 -8.80 1.10
N LEU A 115 -4.12 -7.92 2.05
CA LEU A 115 -3.22 -7.52 3.13
C LEU A 115 -2.73 -8.74 3.92
N ALA A 116 -3.66 -9.65 4.28
CA ALA A 116 -3.31 -10.89 4.96
C ALA A 116 -2.38 -11.78 4.14
N LYS A 117 -2.66 -11.95 2.84
CA LYS A 117 -1.82 -12.73 1.94
C LYS A 117 -0.40 -12.16 1.82
N VAL A 118 -0.28 -10.86 1.58
CA VAL A 118 1.01 -10.19 1.40
C VAL A 118 1.82 -10.21 2.70
N ALA A 119 1.19 -9.99 3.86
CA ALA A 119 1.86 -10.02 5.16
C ALA A 119 2.28 -11.42 5.62
N THR A 120 1.67 -12.49 5.10
CA THR A 120 1.98 -13.88 5.48
C THR A 120 2.74 -14.65 4.40
N GLY A 121 2.89 -14.08 3.20
CA GLY A 121 3.63 -14.68 2.09
C GLY A 121 2.82 -15.66 1.22
N LEU A 122 1.49 -15.60 1.25
CA LEU A 122 0.64 -16.36 0.33
C LEU A 122 0.66 -15.73 -1.08
N CYS A 123 0.77 -16.57 -2.11
CA CYS A 123 0.86 -16.18 -3.53
C CYS A 123 -0.01 -17.07 -4.42
N ASP A 124 -1.34 -16.92 -4.32
CA ASP A 124 -2.33 -17.79 -4.98
C ASP A 124 -3.05 -17.12 -6.17
N ASN A 125 -2.61 -15.93 -6.56
CA ASN A 125 -3.09 -15.14 -7.70
C ASN A 125 -1.99 -14.17 -8.15
N LEU A 126 -2.11 -13.61 -9.36
CA LEU A 126 -1.11 -12.77 -10.00
C LEU A 126 -0.65 -11.62 -9.10
N VAL A 127 -1.60 -10.89 -8.48
CA VAL A 127 -1.32 -9.75 -7.59
C VAL A 127 -0.46 -10.18 -6.40
N SER A 128 -0.83 -11.28 -5.74
CA SER A 128 -0.08 -11.81 -4.60
C SER A 128 1.27 -12.43 -5.00
N SER A 129 1.37 -13.05 -6.18
CA SER A 129 2.61 -13.60 -6.73
C SER A 129 3.62 -12.50 -7.06
N VAL A 130 3.18 -11.39 -7.66
CA VAL A 130 4.01 -10.19 -7.87
C VAL A 130 4.57 -9.70 -6.54
N MET A 131 3.73 -9.55 -5.52
CA MET A 131 4.17 -9.07 -4.20
C MET A 131 5.11 -10.04 -3.50
N ARG A 132 4.93 -11.35 -3.68
CA ARG A 132 5.82 -12.37 -3.10
C ARG A 132 7.21 -12.37 -3.73
N ALA A 133 7.30 -12.02 -5.01
CA ALA A 133 8.54 -11.91 -5.78
C ALA A 133 9.17 -10.51 -5.74
N TRP A 134 8.50 -9.55 -5.10
CA TRP A 134 8.91 -8.15 -5.08
C TRP A 134 10.27 -7.94 -4.41
N GLU A 135 11.03 -6.94 -4.89
CA GLU A 135 12.35 -6.63 -4.35
C GLU A 135 12.27 -5.83 -3.05
N VAL A 136 12.18 -6.55 -1.94
CA VAL A 136 12.17 -5.98 -0.59
C VAL A 136 13.38 -5.06 -0.39
N LYS A 137 13.14 -3.82 0.07
CA LYS A 137 14.13 -2.75 0.31
C LYS A 137 14.86 -2.21 -0.94
N GLN A 138 14.53 -2.65 -2.15
CA GLN A 138 15.13 -2.11 -3.38
C GLN A 138 14.11 -1.35 -4.22
N LYS A 139 12.86 -1.81 -4.25
CA LYS A 139 11.77 -1.17 -5.00
C LYS A 139 10.65 -0.70 -4.06
N PRO A 140 10.20 0.56 -4.13
CA PRO A 140 9.21 1.07 -3.19
C PRO A 140 7.83 0.44 -3.36
N VAL A 141 7.09 0.37 -2.25
CA VAL A 141 5.72 -0.13 -2.15
C VAL A 141 4.82 0.92 -1.50
N ILE A 142 3.70 1.26 -2.14
CA ILE A 142 2.66 2.11 -1.58
C ILE A 142 1.37 1.30 -1.40
N LEU A 143 0.88 1.22 -0.18
CA LEU A 143 -0.35 0.52 0.17
C LEU A 143 -1.47 1.52 0.46
N CYS A 144 -2.65 1.32 -0.14
CA CYS A 144 -3.83 2.16 0.08
C CYS A 144 -5.00 1.30 0.60
N PRO A 145 -5.06 1.01 1.92
CA PRO A 145 -6.08 0.16 2.51
C PRO A 145 -7.51 0.69 2.29
N ALA A 146 -8.45 -0.23 2.02
CA ALA A 146 -9.86 0.09 1.85
C ALA A 146 -10.75 -1.08 2.31
N MET A 147 -11.35 -0.94 3.49
CA MET A 147 -12.16 -1.96 4.14
C MET A 147 -13.18 -1.34 5.10
N ASN A 148 -14.18 -2.10 5.55
CA ASN A 148 -15.14 -1.60 6.54
C ASN A 148 -14.43 -1.23 7.86
N THR A 149 -15.00 -0.30 8.65
CA THR A 149 -14.48 0.11 9.96
C THR A 149 -14.13 -1.05 10.88
N ALA A 150 -15.00 -2.07 10.99
CA ALA A 150 -14.76 -3.22 11.85
C ALA A 150 -13.57 -4.08 11.37
N MET A 151 -13.32 -4.12 10.06
CA MET A 151 -12.13 -4.76 9.49
C MET A 151 -10.89 -3.90 9.73
N TRP A 152 -11.00 -2.59 9.56
CA TRP A 152 -9.89 -1.67 9.80
C TRP A 152 -9.45 -1.74 11.27
N THR A 153 -10.36 -1.60 12.23
CA THR A 153 -10.03 -1.62 13.67
C THR A 153 -9.71 -3.02 14.21
N HIS A 154 -9.85 -4.07 13.41
CA HIS A 154 -9.51 -5.42 13.83
C HIS A 154 -8.00 -5.52 14.16
N PRO A 155 -7.59 -6.12 15.29
CA PRO A 155 -6.18 -6.12 15.73
C PRO A 155 -5.20 -6.73 14.72
N ILE A 156 -5.67 -7.67 13.89
CA ILE A 156 -4.84 -8.30 12.84
C ILE A 156 -4.40 -7.29 11.78
N THR A 157 -5.22 -6.28 11.46
CA THR A 157 -4.90 -5.27 10.43
C THR A 157 -3.65 -4.50 10.80
N ALA A 158 -3.56 -4.03 12.05
CA ALA A 158 -2.36 -3.36 12.56
C ALA A 158 -1.13 -4.28 12.55
N LYS A 159 -1.29 -5.53 13.01
CA LYS A 159 -0.20 -6.52 13.02
C LYS A 159 0.35 -6.78 11.62
N GLN A 160 -0.51 -6.92 10.63
CA GLN A 160 -0.11 -7.16 9.24
C GLN A 160 0.59 -5.95 8.62
N LEU A 161 0.08 -4.73 8.85
CA LEU A 161 0.74 -3.51 8.37
C LEU A 161 2.11 -3.30 9.02
N ASN A 162 2.25 -3.62 10.31
CA ASN A 162 3.53 -3.56 11.02
C ASN A 162 4.51 -4.62 10.52
N GLN A 163 4.05 -5.84 10.26
CA GLN A 163 4.88 -6.91 9.70
C GLN A 163 5.50 -6.51 8.36
N LEU A 164 4.72 -5.84 7.50
CA LEU A 164 5.22 -5.31 6.23
C LEU A 164 6.19 -4.14 6.47
N ALA A 165 5.90 -3.25 7.41
CA ALA A 165 6.83 -2.18 7.77
C ALA A 165 8.19 -2.73 8.20
N GLU A 166 8.24 -3.81 8.99
CA GLU A 166 9.49 -4.47 9.40
C GLU A 166 10.31 -5.00 8.21
N TRP A 167 9.64 -5.52 7.17
CA TRP A 167 10.32 -6.06 6.00
C TRP A 167 10.90 -4.97 5.11
N TYR A 168 10.17 -3.87 4.89
CA TYR A 168 10.53 -2.86 3.90
C TYR A 168 11.26 -1.66 4.47
N CYS A 169 11.05 -1.34 5.75
CA CYS A 169 11.75 -0.26 6.39
C CYS A 169 13.15 -0.70 6.83
N ASP A 170 14.06 0.25 6.85
CA ASP A 170 15.35 0.04 7.48
C ASP A 170 15.19 0.15 8.99
N PRO A 171 15.72 -0.79 9.80
CA PRO A 171 15.71 -0.65 11.26
C PRO A 171 16.37 0.65 11.74
N ASP A 172 17.37 1.15 11.01
CA ASP A 172 18.10 2.37 11.38
C ASP A 172 17.44 3.65 10.86
N ALA A 173 16.48 3.52 9.93
CA ALA A 173 15.78 4.66 9.38
C ALA A 173 14.70 5.12 10.37
N ARG A 174 15.02 6.16 11.15
CA ARG A 174 14.07 6.93 11.99
C ARG A 174 12.85 7.48 11.23
N SER A 175 12.79 7.27 9.93
CA SER A 175 11.90 7.90 8.96
C SER A 175 10.63 7.14 8.62
N CYS A 176 10.44 5.90 9.09
CA CYS A 176 9.10 5.30 9.09
C CYS A 176 8.23 5.85 10.24
N THR A 177 8.55 7.02 10.78
CA THR A 177 7.70 7.73 11.74
C THR A 177 6.33 8.03 11.13
N SER A 178 6.24 8.27 9.83
CA SER A 178 4.97 8.49 9.12
C SER A 178 4.01 7.28 9.22
N CYS A 179 4.41 6.10 8.73
CA CYS A 179 3.54 4.92 8.76
C CYS A 179 3.38 4.39 10.19
N THR A 180 4.44 4.42 11.00
CA THR A 180 4.38 3.97 12.39
C THR A 180 3.43 4.84 13.21
N ASN A 181 3.44 6.17 13.02
CA ASN A 181 2.50 7.05 13.72
C ASN A 181 1.08 6.83 13.22
N MET A 182 0.84 6.67 11.92
CA MET A 182 -0.51 6.40 11.40
C MET A 182 -1.08 5.08 11.92
N ILE A 183 -0.27 4.02 11.99
CA ILE A 183 -0.69 2.74 12.58
C ILE A 183 -0.92 2.93 14.08
N LYS A 184 -0.01 3.58 14.81
CA LYS A 184 -0.19 3.83 16.26
C LYS A 184 -1.40 4.71 16.58
N THR A 185 -1.71 5.72 15.76
CA THR A 185 -2.87 6.60 15.98
C THR A 185 -4.17 5.93 15.62
N SER A 186 -4.18 5.08 14.59
CA SER A 186 -5.36 4.30 14.18
C SER A 186 -5.63 3.13 15.12
N PHE A 187 -4.59 2.63 15.80
CA PHE A 187 -4.62 1.49 16.70
C PHE A 187 -3.92 1.82 18.02
N PRO A 188 -4.55 2.61 18.92
CA PRO A 188 -4.04 2.75 20.27
C PRO A 188 -4.08 1.37 20.94
N VAL A 189 -2.92 0.76 21.14
CA VAL A 189 -2.81 -0.46 21.94
C VAL A 189 -3.20 -0.06 23.36
N GLY A 190 -4.36 -0.51 23.84
CA GLY A 190 -4.64 -0.48 25.26
C GLY A 190 -3.68 -1.43 25.95
N ASP A 191 -2.93 -0.95 26.94
CA ASP A 191 -2.01 -1.73 27.79
C ASP A 191 -2.72 -2.79 28.66
N SER A 192 -3.80 -3.43 28.19
CA SER A 192 -4.57 -4.43 28.96
C SER A 192 -4.44 -5.87 28.46
N CYS A 193 -3.69 -6.14 27.39
CA CYS A 193 -3.34 -7.52 27.04
C CYS A 193 -1.99 -7.94 27.64
N ALA A 194 -1.85 -7.74 28.96
CA ALA A 194 -0.92 -8.55 29.74
C ALA A 194 -1.52 -9.97 29.85
N SER A 195 -0.76 -10.94 29.36
CA SER A 195 -0.95 -12.38 29.46
C SER A 195 -1.75 -12.86 30.68
N PRO A 196 -2.65 -13.86 30.56
CA PRO A 196 -3.22 -14.48 31.74
C PRO A 196 -2.09 -15.17 32.51
N SER A 197 -1.70 -14.57 33.63
CA SER A 197 -0.84 -15.21 34.61
C SER A 197 -1.59 -16.43 35.13
N ARG A 198 -0.89 -17.55 35.02
CA ARG A 198 -1.31 -18.91 35.34
C ARG A 198 -1.64 -18.99 36.84
N ALA A 199 -2.89 -18.76 37.22
CA ALA A 199 -3.36 -19.00 38.57
C ALA A 199 -3.64 -20.50 38.75
N VAL A 200 -2.77 -21.13 39.54
CA VAL A 200 -2.86 -22.51 39.99
C VAL A 200 -4.13 -22.68 40.81
N VAL A 201 -5.05 -23.53 40.33
CA VAL A 201 -6.19 -24.00 41.12
C VAL A 201 -5.65 -24.96 42.18
N LYS A 202 -5.75 -24.56 43.45
CA LYS A 202 -5.69 -25.48 44.58
C LYS A 202 -7.11 -25.72 45.08
N GLU A 203 -7.50 -26.97 44.94
CA GLU A 203 -8.73 -27.56 45.45
C GLU A 203 -8.63 -27.71 46.97
N SER A 204 -9.64 -27.25 47.70
CA SER A 204 -9.94 -27.74 49.05
C SER A 204 -11.41 -27.46 49.35
N ALA A 205 -12.11 -28.57 49.59
CA ALA A 205 -13.52 -28.70 49.89
C ALA A 205 -13.92 -28.01 51.21
N GLU A 206 -15.17 -27.55 51.31
CA GLU A 206 -16.14 -27.95 52.36
C GLU A 206 -17.46 -27.15 52.27
N THR A 207 -18.49 -27.85 51.80
CA THR A 207 -19.86 -28.01 52.34
C THR A 207 -20.71 -26.84 52.87
N ASN A 208 -21.99 -26.91 52.42
CA ASN A 208 -23.27 -26.43 53.00
C ASN A 208 -23.64 -24.96 52.69
N GLY A 209 -24.83 -24.61 52.19
CA GLY A 209 -26.03 -25.36 51.83
C GLY A 209 -27.23 -24.39 51.72
N ARG A 210 -28.23 -24.80 50.92
CA ARG A 210 -29.65 -24.35 50.87
C ARG A 210 -29.96 -23.00 50.18
N GLU A 211 -30.62 -23.04 49.01
CA GLU A 211 -32.09 -22.90 48.76
C GLU A 211 -32.54 -21.42 48.82
N ALA A 212 -33.45 -20.87 48.01
CA ALA A 212 -34.22 -21.22 46.82
C ALA A 212 -35.02 -19.93 46.45
N GLU A 213 -35.31 -19.71 45.16
CA GLU A 213 -36.54 -19.07 44.58
C GLU A 213 -36.92 -17.63 45.07
N ASP A 214 -37.64 -16.74 44.38
CA ASP A 214 -38.39 -16.71 43.12
C ASP A 214 -38.66 -15.23 42.71
N SER A 215 -38.91 -15.03 41.41
CA SER A 215 -39.82 -14.08 40.73
C SER A 215 -40.34 -12.75 41.35
N ALA A 216 -40.33 -11.68 40.52
CA ALA A 216 -41.52 -10.97 40.01
C ALA A 216 -41.39 -9.41 39.87
N THR A 217 -41.34 -8.98 38.61
CA THR A 217 -42.20 -7.98 37.92
C THR A 217 -42.63 -6.63 38.56
N THR A 218 -42.41 -5.57 37.75
CA THR A 218 -43.34 -4.46 37.35
C THR A 218 -43.08 -3.03 37.88
N ALA A 219 -43.09 -2.09 36.90
CA ALA A 219 -43.66 -0.73 36.95
C ALA A 219 -42.84 0.40 37.61
N ILE A 220 -42.85 1.69 37.20
CA ILE A 220 -43.50 2.47 36.12
C ILE A 220 -42.87 3.89 36.16
N ASN A 221 -42.73 4.52 34.99
CA ASN A 221 -42.78 5.96 34.64
C ASN A 221 -41.89 7.07 35.25
N THR A 222 -41.16 7.69 34.30
CA THR A 222 -41.09 9.12 33.94
C THR A 222 -40.94 10.21 35.01
N SER A 223 -39.86 10.98 34.88
CA SER A 223 -39.95 12.45 34.70
C SER A 223 -38.63 13.06 34.23
N SER A 224 -38.75 13.94 33.26
CA SER A 224 -37.75 14.80 32.63
C SER A 224 -37.18 15.90 33.55
N SER A 225 -35.88 16.19 33.42
CA SER A 225 -35.35 17.56 33.53
C SER A 225 -33.97 17.67 32.85
N SER A 226 -33.94 18.41 31.74
CA SER A 226 -33.22 19.67 31.55
C SER A 226 -31.76 19.53 31.09
N ALA A 227 -31.61 19.76 29.79
CA ALA A 227 -30.37 19.85 29.04
C ALA A 227 -29.57 21.13 29.39
N ALA A 228 -28.27 20.95 29.53
CA ALA A 228 -27.26 21.98 29.31
C ALA A 228 -25.97 21.27 28.86
N VAL A 229 -25.89 20.89 27.58
CA VAL A 229 -24.64 20.45 26.97
C VAL A 229 -24.05 21.63 26.23
N THR A 230 -23.08 22.25 26.88
CA THR A 230 -22.26 23.34 26.37
C THR A 230 -21.59 22.90 25.07
N ALA A 231 -21.89 23.62 23.98
CA ALA A 231 -21.25 23.47 22.70
C ALA A 231 -19.76 23.85 22.81
N GLY A 232 -18.91 22.87 23.08
CA GLY A 232 -17.47 22.99 22.96
C GLY A 232 -17.08 22.94 21.48
N ALA A 233 -16.60 24.05 20.95
CA ALA A 233 -16.05 24.16 19.61
C ALA A 233 -14.91 23.15 19.42
N VAL A 234 -15.19 22.03 18.76
CA VAL A 234 -14.16 21.12 18.25
C VAL A 234 -13.58 21.79 17.01
N ALA A 235 -12.44 22.46 17.20
CA ALA A 235 -11.63 22.96 16.11
C ALA A 235 -11.36 21.82 15.11
N ALA A 236 -11.83 21.99 13.87
CA ALA A 236 -11.51 21.12 12.77
C ALA A 236 -10.00 21.19 12.49
N ALA A 237 -9.23 20.36 13.18
CA ALA A 237 -7.88 20.05 12.79
C ALA A 237 -7.96 19.37 11.43
N THR A 238 -7.66 20.11 10.37
CA THR A 238 -7.33 19.54 9.06
C THR A 238 -6.09 18.68 9.26
N ALA A 239 -6.31 17.40 9.57
CA ALA A 239 -5.25 16.42 9.74
C ALA A 239 -4.54 16.28 8.40
N ARG A 240 -3.49 17.09 8.18
CA ARG A 240 -2.53 16.85 7.09
C ARG A 240 -2.00 15.45 7.34
N GLY A 241 -2.11 14.59 6.33
CA GLY A 241 -1.52 13.26 6.33
C GLY A 241 -0.05 13.32 6.75
N PRO A 242 0.53 12.18 7.15
CA PRO A 242 1.89 12.17 7.65
C PRO A 242 2.86 12.72 6.58
N PRO A 243 3.98 13.33 6.97
CA PRO A 243 4.87 14.00 6.03
C PRO A 243 5.37 13.02 4.96
N LEU A 244 5.49 13.52 3.72
CA LEU A 244 6.04 12.75 2.61
C LEU A 244 7.51 12.40 2.89
N PRO A 245 7.99 11.21 2.51
CA PRO A 245 9.39 10.79 2.72
C PRO A 245 10.39 11.74 2.07
N VAL A 246 11.53 12.04 2.69
CA VAL A 246 12.51 12.98 2.12
C VAL A 246 13.41 12.30 1.09
N THR A 247 13.77 11.03 1.32
CA THR A 247 14.66 10.27 0.43
C THR A 247 13.99 9.01 -0.14
N LEU A 248 14.56 8.46 -1.22
CA LEU A 248 14.08 7.21 -1.80
C LEU A 248 14.15 6.04 -0.80
N ARG A 249 15.17 5.99 0.07
CA ARG A 249 15.27 4.95 1.11
C ARG A 249 14.10 5.02 2.10
N GLU A 250 13.63 6.23 2.41
CA GLU A 250 12.48 6.44 3.30
C GLU A 250 11.14 6.15 2.61
N SER A 251 11.10 6.19 1.28
CA SER A 251 9.87 5.94 0.51
C SER A 251 9.62 4.47 0.19
N MET A 252 10.53 3.57 0.60
CA MET A 252 10.46 2.11 0.35
C MET A 252 9.16 1.46 0.81
N TYR A 253 8.56 1.99 1.88
CA TYR A 253 7.27 1.55 2.39
C TYR A 253 6.41 2.73 2.77
N GLN A 254 5.24 2.82 2.17
CA GLN A 254 4.27 3.86 2.50
C GLN A 254 2.89 3.23 2.64
N VAL A 255 2.16 3.68 3.65
CA VAL A 255 0.73 3.39 3.80
C VAL A 255 -0.02 4.72 3.72
N VAL A 256 -0.81 4.89 2.67
CA VAL A 256 -1.77 5.99 2.57
C VAL A 256 -3.05 5.54 3.25
N GLY A 257 -3.21 5.95 4.51
CA GLY A 257 -4.25 5.45 5.41
C GLY A 257 -5.68 5.70 4.93
N PRO A 258 -6.64 4.92 5.40
CA PRO A 258 -8.03 5.17 5.09
C PRO A 258 -8.55 6.45 5.76
N GLU A 259 -9.53 7.07 5.13
CA GLU A 259 -10.26 8.22 5.64
C GLU A 259 -11.60 7.81 6.26
N SER A 260 -12.08 8.63 7.20
CA SER A 260 -13.43 8.52 7.73
C SER A 260 -14.44 9.10 6.75
N LYS A 261 -15.36 8.26 6.25
CA LYS A 261 -16.44 8.68 5.36
C LYS A 261 -17.65 7.75 5.49
N ARG A 262 -18.73 8.07 4.77
CA ARG A 262 -19.83 7.12 4.56
C ARG A 262 -19.33 5.94 3.72
N LEU A 263 -19.39 4.75 4.30
CA LEU A 263 -18.95 3.49 3.70
C LEU A 263 -20.07 2.86 2.88
N ALA A 264 -19.74 1.83 2.09
CA ALA A 264 -20.71 1.15 1.23
C ALA A 264 -21.85 0.47 2.01
N CYS A 265 -21.64 0.11 3.28
CA CYS A 265 -22.68 -0.43 4.17
C CYS A 265 -23.66 0.64 4.68
N GLY A 266 -23.39 1.93 4.46
CA GLY A 266 -24.19 3.04 4.97
C GLY A 266 -23.63 3.69 6.23
N ASP A 267 -22.81 2.96 6.99
CA ASP A 267 -22.14 3.47 8.21
C ASP A 267 -21.17 4.61 7.90
N ILE A 268 -20.94 5.46 8.89
CA ILE A 268 -19.90 6.47 8.86
C ILE A 268 -18.77 6.00 9.78
N GLY A 269 -17.57 5.88 9.24
CA GLY A 269 -16.40 5.48 10.01
C GLY A 269 -15.12 5.44 9.17
N ILE A 270 -14.00 5.17 9.85
CA ILE A 270 -12.69 4.99 9.21
C ILE A 270 -12.67 3.69 8.41
N GLY A 271 -11.99 3.67 7.27
CA GLY A 271 -11.82 2.46 6.45
C GLY A 271 -12.06 2.68 4.96
N GLY A 272 -12.67 3.81 4.60
CA GLY A 272 -12.74 4.21 3.21
C GLY A 272 -11.36 4.54 2.67
N MET A 273 -11.00 4.05 1.48
CA MET A 273 -9.73 4.41 0.82
C MET A 273 -9.51 5.93 0.80
N ALA A 274 -8.28 6.39 1.04
CA ALA A 274 -7.88 7.78 0.90
C ALA A 274 -8.39 8.42 -0.41
N SER A 275 -8.46 9.74 -0.42
CA SER A 275 -8.76 10.52 -1.63
C SER A 275 -7.80 10.16 -2.77
N VAL A 276 -8.27 10.21 -4.02
CA VAL A 276 -7.43 9.87 -5.17
C VAL A 276 -6.31 10.90 -5.35
N GLU A 277 -6.55 12.13 -4.91
CA GLU A 277 -5.61 13.24 -4.88
C GLU A 277 -4.44 12.97 -3.93
N GLU A 278 -4.72 12.45 -2.73
CA GLU A 278 -3.70 12.09 -1.75
C GLU A 278 -2.88 10.89 -2.23
N ILE A 279 -3.54 9.85 -2.76
CA ILE A 279 -2.82 8.70 -3.34
C ILE A 279 -1.91 9.18 -4.49
N ALA A 280 -2.43 9.99 -5.41
CA ALA A 280 -1.65 10.54 -6.52
C ALA A 280 -0.49 11.43 -6.04
N LEU A 281 -0.65 12.17 -4.94
CA LEU A 281 0.43 12.94 -4.31
C LEU A 281 1.59 12.03 -3.87
N HIS A 282 1.29 10.94 -3.15
CA HIS A 282 2.31 9.97 -2.71
C HIS A 282 3.01 9.29 -3.89
N ILE A 283 2.25 8.92 -4.93
CA ILE A 283 2.79 8.31 -6.15
C ILE A 283 3.73 9.29 -6.86
N ARG A 284 3.27 10.52 -7.15
CA ARG A 284 4.08 11.56 -7.82
C ARG A 284 5.37 11.85 -7.07
N HIS A 285 5.28 11.98 -5.76
CA HIS A 285 6.44 12.23 -4.91
C HIS A 285 7.45 11.08 -4.98
N THR A 286 6.98 9.83 -4.89
CA THR A 286 7.84 8.66 -4.98
C THR A 286 8.47 8.52 -6.37
N MET A 287 7.70 8.77 -7.44
CA MET A 287 8.23 8.80 -8.81
C MET A 287 9.32 9.86 -8.98
N LYS A 288 9.15 11.05 -8.38
CA LYS A 288 10.19 12.09 -8.38
C LYS A 288 11.49 11.57 -7.75
N LEU A 289 11.42 10.96 -6.57
CA LEU A 289 12.59 10.39 -5.89
C LEU A 289 13.28 9.30 -6.74
N ILE A 290 12.51 8.44 -7.42
CA ILE A 290 13.05 7.42 -8.34
C ILE A 290 13.75 8.09 -9.53
N ARG A 291 13.17 9.13 -10.13
CA ARG A 291 13.78 9.86 -11.25
C ARG A 291 15.11 10.51 -10.85
N ASP A 292 15.15 11.12 -9.68
CA ASP A 292 16.35 11.76 -9.14
C ASP A 292 17.46 10.72 -8.90
N GLU A 293 17.13 9.55 -8.37
CA GLU A 293 18.07 8.43 -8.21
C GLU A 293 18.58 7.89 -9.55
N LYS A 294 17.69 7.62 -10.51
CA LYS A 294 18.07 7.17 -11.86
C LYS A 294 19.00 8.16 -12.53
N ARG A 295 18.74 9.46 -12.39
CA ARG A 295 19.59 10.53 -12.93
C ARG A 295 20.97 10.51 -12.28
N ARG A 296 21.05 10.37 -10.96
CA ARG A 296 22.34 10.26 -10.24
C ARG A 296 23.15 9.07 -10.75
N CYS A 297 22.55 7.88 -10.82
CA CYS A 297 23.20 6.67 -11.33
C CYS A 297 23.70 6.84 -12.78
N PHE A 298 22.93 7.52 -13.63
CA PHE A 298 23.34 7.81 -15.00
C PHE A 298 24.54 8.76 -15.08
N GLN A 299 24.57 9.80 -14.25
CA GLN A 299 25.68 10.76 -14.18
C GLN A 299 26.95 10.16 -13.60
N GLU A 300 26.84 9.21 -12.66
CA GLU A 300 27.98 8.53 -12.05
C GLU A 300 28.55 7.39 -12.91
N ALA A 301 27.77 6.84 -13.84
CA ALA A 301 28.18 5.67 -14.65
C ALA A 301 29.48 5.87 -15.45
N PRO A 302 29.75 7.03 -16.10
CA PRO A 302 31.03 7.28 -16.77
C PRO A 302 32.21 7.29 -15.80
N VAL A 303 32.06 7.96 -14.64
CA VAL A 303 33.11 8.06 -13.62
C VAL A 303 33.48 6.69 -13.05
N ARG A 304 32.48 5.81 -12.85
CA ARG A 304 32.72 4.43 -12.40
C ARG A 304 33.45 3.61 -13.45
N ARG A 305 33.07 3.73 -14.73
CA ARG A 305 33.76 3.04 -15.84
C ARG A 305 35.22 3.47 -15.97
N GLU A 306 35.52 4.76 -15.79
CA GLU A 306 36.88 5.28 -15.80
C GLU A 306 37.70 4.78 -14.61
N ALA A 307 37.10 4.73 -13.41
CA ALA A 307 37.75 4.18 -12.21
C ALA A 307 38.03 2.67 -12.33
N GLU A 308 37.10 1.89 -12.90
CA GLU A 308 37.26 0.45 -13.16
C GLU A 308 38.32 0.19 -14.24
N ALA A 309 38.35 1.01 -15.31
CA ALA A 309 39.35 0.90 -16.37
C ALA A 309 40.77 1.27 -15.91
N GLY A 310 40.91 2.23 -14.97
CA GLY A 310 42.20 2.66 -14.42
C GLY A 310 42.80 1.72 -13.36
N GLY A 311 42.04 0.75 -12.85
CA GLY A 311 42.44 -0.15 -11.76
C GLY A 311 43.02 -1.50 -12.19
N THR A 312 43.02 -1.81 -13.49
CA THR A 312 43.49 -3.11 -13.98
C THR A 312 45.00 -3.05 -14.28
N GLN A 313 45.85 -3.26 -13.27
CA GLN A 313 47.25 -3.58 -13.54
C GLN A 313 47.30 -4.92 -14.31
N PRO A 314 48.12 -5.04 -15.37
CA PRO A 314 48.27 -6.29 -16.08
C PRO A 314 48.84 -7.32 -15.11
N VAL A 315 48.07 -8.38 -14.83
CA VAL A 315 48.58 -9.56 -14.14
C VAL A 315 49.69 -10.13 -15.02
N ALA A 316 50.93 -9.94 -14.58
CA ALA A 316 52.08 -10.55 -15.23
C ALA A 316 51.97 -12.06 -15.06
N HIS A 317 51.60 -12.77 -16.14
CA HIS A 317 51.73 -14.22 -16.18
C HIS A 317 53.21 -14.59 -16.07
N PRO A 318 53.61 -15.48 -15.16
CA PRO A 318 54.98 -15.95 -15.11
C PRO A 318 55.32 -16.71 -16.40
N PRO A 319 56.57 -16.64 -16.89
CA PRO A 319 56.98 -17.32 -18.11
C PRO A 319 56.80 -18.83 -17.95
N GLN A 320 56.12 -19.46 -18.89
CA GLN A 320 56.07 -20.91 -19.02
C GLN A 320 57.49 -21.41 -19.32
N GLU A 321 58.08 -22.14 -18.38
CA GLU A 321 59.27 -22.95 -18.64
C GLU A 321 58.89 -24.04 -19.66
N THR A 322 59.60 -24.03 -20.78
CA THR A 322 59.59 -25.12 -21.76
C THR A 322 60.72 -26.08 -21.36
N HIS A 323 60.34 -27.34 -21.08
CA HIS A 323 61.21 -28.50 -21.02
C HIS A 323 60.61 -29.60 -21.90
#